data_AF-A0A3G6YM75-F1
#
_entry.id   AF-A0A3G6YM75-F1
#
_cell.length_a   1.000
_cell.length_b   1.000
_cell.length_c   1.000
_cell.angle_alpha   90.00
_cell.angle_beta   90.00
_cell.angle_gamma   90.00
#
_symmetry.space_group_name_H-M   'P 1'
#
loop_
_entity.id
_entity.type
_entity.pdbx_description
1 polymer ?
#
loop_
_entity_poly.entity_id
_entity_poly.type
_entity_poly.pdbx_seq_one_letter_code
_entity_poly.pdbx_strand_id
1 'polypeptide(L)'
;MNKKTYNNDKSVNQLITYLVLWYLTDKRIDLDTTNGYKPVKNIEKCKDLASKITMLLRTIDLELYANAKSIYPLVDHVALLNTFKVRYL
;
A
#
# COMPACT_ATOMS: atom_id res chain seq x y z
N MET A 1 -7.98 24.38 8.96
CA MET A 1 -8.15 22.95 8.64
C MET A 1 -8.57 22.22 9.91
N ASN A 2 -9.68 21.48 9.90
CA ASN A 2 -10.16 20.75 11.09
C ASN A 2 -9.21 19.57 11.40
N LYS A 3 -8.88 19.33 12.68
CA LYS A 3 -8.03 18.23 13.15
C LYS A 3 -8.48 16.86 12.64
N LYS A 4 -9.79 16.65 12.48
CA LYS A 4 -10.37 15.42 11.91
C LYS A 4 -10.00 15.26 10.43
N THR A 5 -10.11 16.32 9.64
CA THR A 5 -9.74 16.34 8.21
C THR A 5 -8.24 16.10 8.03
N TYR A 6 -7.40 16.78 8.81
CA TYR A 6 -5.94 16.60 8.79
C TYR A 6 -5.50 15.15 9.10
N ASN A 7 -6.12 14.53 10.10
CA ASN A 7 -5.81 13.15 10.46
C ASN A 7 -6.24 12.17 9.38
N ASN A 8 -7.39 12.40 8.75
CA ASN A 8 -7.87 11.55 7.66
C ASN A 8 -6.96 11.65 6.43
N ASP A 9 -6.55 12.85 6.02
CA ASP A 9 -5.62 13.05 4.90
C ASP A 9 -4.26 12.37 5.16
N LYS A 10 -3.78 12.44 6.41
CA LYS A 10 -2.54 11.77 6.82
C LYS A 10 -2.66 10.25 6.72
N SER A 11 -3.75 9.66 7.22
CA SER A 11 -3.98 8.21 7.16
C SER A 11 -4.14 7.71 5.73
N VAL A 12 -4.83 8.47 4.88
CA VAL A 12 -4.95 8.17 3.44
C VAL A 12 -3.58 8.18 2.76
N ASN A 13 -2.79 9.23 2.95
CA ASN A 13 -1.45 9.31 2.37
C ASN A 13 -0.51 8.22 2.90
N GLN A 14 -0.67 7.82 4.16
CA GLN A 14 0.06 6.72 4.75
C GLN A 14 -0.33 5.37 4.11
N LEU A 15 -1.62 5.13 3.87
CA LEU A 15 -2.10 3.94 3.17
C LEU A 15 -1.55 3.89 1.74
N ILE A 16 -1.59 5.01 1.00
CA ILE A 16 -1.03 5.10 -0.36
C ILE A 16 0.47 4.78 -0.34
N THR A 17 1.22 5.37 0.60
CA THR A 17 2.66 5.08 0.77
C THR A 17 2.93 3.60 1.00
N TYR A 18 2.17 2.95 1.89
CA TYR A 18 2.36 1.54 2.16
C TYR A 18 1.99 0.65 0.98
N LEU A 19 0.94 0.99 0.22
CA LEU A 19 0.60 0.26 -1.01
C LEU A 19 1.71 0.37 -2.06
N VAL A 20 2.29 1.56 -2.26
CA VAL A 20 3.41 1.77 -3.18
C VAL A 20 4.62 0.94 -2.76
N LEU A 21 5.00 1.01 -1.48
CA LEU A 21 6.13 0.24 -0.96
C LEU A 21 5.90 -1.26 -1.05
N TRP A 22 4.69 -1.72 -0.78
CA TRP A 22 4.32 -3.12 -0.91
C TRP A 22 4.46 -3.58 -2.36
N TYR A 23 3.91 -2.85 -3.32
CA TYR A 23 3.96 -3.21 -4.73
C TYR A 23 5.40 -3.29 -5.25
N LEU A 24 6.24 -2.30 -4.92
CA LEU A 24 7.65 -2.32 -5.31
C LEU A 24 8.41 -3.49 -4.66
N THR A 25 8.10 -3.81 -3.40
CA THR A 25 8.72 -4.94 -2.69
C THR A 25 8.27 -6.27 -3.31
N ASP A 26 7.00 -6.41 -3.66
CA ASP A 26 6.43 -7.60 -4.33
C ASP A 26 7.09 -7.81 -5.70
N LYS A 27 7.20 -6.76 -6.52
CA LYS A 27 7.93 -6.83 -7.80
C LYS A 27 9.40 -7.16 -7.63
N ARG A 28 10.03 -6.72 -6.54
CA ARG A 28 11.41 -7.09 -6.24
C ARG A 28 11.54 -8.57 -5.89
N ILE A 29 10.59 -9.14 -5.14
CA ILE A 29 10.53 -10.58 -4.85
C ILE A 29 10.40 -11.38 -6.15
N ASP A 30 9.48 -10.98 -7.03
CA ASP A 30 9.28 -11.65 -8.33
C ASP A 30 10.58 -11.64 -9.15
N LEU A 31 11.28 -10.50 -9.20
CA LEU A 31 12.55 -10.33 -9.92
C LEU A 31 13.69 -11.17 -9.30
N ASP A 32 13.88 -11.08 -7.98
CA ASP A 32 14.93 -11.83 -7.27
C ASP A 32 14.71 -13.35 -7.45
N THR A 33 13.45 -13.80 -7.38
CA THR A 33 13.08 -15.20 -7.60
C THR A 33 13.38 -15.65 -9.03
N THR A 34 13.02 -14.82 -10.02
CA THR A 34 13.33 -15.08 -11.44
C THR A 34 14.83 -15.21 -11.69
N ASN A 35 15.63 -14.44 -10.97
CA ASN A 35 17.09 -14.47 -11.04
C ASN A 35 17.73 -15.59 -10.19
N GLY A 36 16.94 -16.48 -9.57
CA GLY A 36 17.42 -17.60 -8.77
C GLY A 36 17.86 -17.23 -7.35
N TYR A 37 17.63 -16.00 -6.90
CA TYR A 37 17.87 -15.60 -5.52
C TYR A 37 16.73 -16.02 -4.59
N LYS A 38 17.02 -16.09 -3.28
CA LYS A 38 16.03 -16.30 -2.23
C LYS A 38 15.72 -14.96 -1.52
N PRO A 39 14.62 -14.26 -1.85
CA PRO A 39 14.35 -12.91 -1.34
C PRO A 39 13.74 -12.90 0.07
N VAL A 40 14.33 -13.63 1.04
CA VAL A 40 13.78 -13.83 2.40
C VAL A 40 13.39 -12.51 3.07
N LYS A 41 14.31 -11.54 3.09
CA LYS A 41 14.06 -10.22 3.72
C LYS A 41 12.95 -9.42 3.03
N ASN A 42 12.85 -9.51 1.70
CA ASN A 42 11.80 -8.81 0.97
C ASN A 42 10.43 -9.47 1.23
N ILE A 43 10.37 -10.80 1.34
CA ILE A 43 9.15 -11.52 1.73
C ILE A 43 8.67 -11.10 3.12
N GLU A 44 9.57 -11.04 4.11
CA GLU A 44 9.25 -10.57 5.47
C GLU A 44 8.72 -9.13 5.44
N LYS A 45 9.39 -8.24 4.71
CA LYS A 45 8.96 -6.86 4.53
C LYS A 45 7.59 -6.75 3.85
N CYS A 46 7.32 -7.57 2.84
CA CYS A 46 6.01 -7.61 2.18
C CYS A 46 4.90 -8.02 3.15
N LYS A 47 5.15 -9.00 4.03
CA LYS A 47 4.20 -9.42 5.07
C LYS A 47 3.94 -8.32 6.10
N ASP A 48 4.97 -7.63 6.57
CA ASP A 48 4.83 -6.47 7.47
C ASP A 48 4.01 -5.35 6.84
N LEU A 49 4.29 -5.02 5.57
CA LEU A 49 3.52 -4.02 4.82
C LEU A 49 2.06 -4.46 4.62
N ALA A 50 1.81 -5.72 4.29
CA ALA A 50 0.46 -6.25 4.14
C ALA A 50 -0.36 -6.15 5.44
N SER A 51 0.28 -6.42 6.59
CA SER A 51 -0.32 -6.24 7.92
C SER A 51 -0.70 -4.77 8.17
N LYS A 52 0.22 -3.83 7.91
CA LYS A 52 -0.01 -2.39 8.07
C LYS A 52 -1.12 -1.86 7.15
N ILE A 53 -1.14 -2.29 5.89
CA ILE A 53 -2.19 -1.95 4.93
C ILE A 53 -3.54 -2.44 5.45
N THR A 54 -3.62 -3.71 5.87
CA THR A 54 -4.86 -4.31 6.39
C THR A 54 -5.38 -3.59 7.63
N MET A 55 -4.47 -3.18 8.53
CA MET A 55 -4.84 -2.42 9.72
C MET A 55 -5.43 -1.05 9.37
N LEU A 56 -4.81 -0.32 8.43
CA LEU A 56 -5.31 0.98 7.97
C LEU A 56 -6.62 0.88 7.19
N LEU A 57 -6.81 -0.18 6.39
CA LEU A 57 -8.06 -0.39 5.65
C LEU A 57 -9.28 -0.55 6.57
N ARG A 58 -9.08 -0.96 7.83
CA ARG A 58 -10.17 -1.07 8.81
C ARG A 58 -10.60 0.27 9.40
N THR A 59 -9.76 1.30 9.31
CA THR A 59 -9.98 2.59 9.99
C THR A 59 -10.21 3.74 9.02
N ILE A 60 -9.83 3.58 7.75
CA ILE A 60 -9.96 4.61 6.71
C ILE A 60 -11.32 4.51 6.02
N ASP A 61 -11.91 5.67 5.76
CA ASP A 61 -13.05 5.80 4.85
C ASP A 61 -12.58 5.57 3.40
N LEU A 62 -13.10 4.50 2.78
CA LEU A 62 -12.72 4.11 1.43
C LEU A 62 -13.22 5.08 0.35
N GLU A 63 -14.31 5.82 0.61
CA GLU A 63 -14.80 6.84 -0.30
C GLU A 63 -13.87 8.06 -0.29
N LEU A 64 -13.38 8.44 0.89
CA LEU A 64 -12.36 9.47 1.01
C LEU A 64 -11.05 9.04 0.32
N TYR A 65 -10.64 7.79 0.49
CA TYR A 65 -9.45 7.25 -0.16
C TYR A 65 -9.56 7.28 -1.70
N ALA A 66 -10.70 6.87 -2.26
CA ALA A 66 -10.92 6.84 -3.70
C ALA A 66 -10.83 8.23 -4.34
N ASN A 67 -11.28 9.26 -3.62
CA ASN A 67 -11.28 10.64 -4.08
C ASN A 67 -10.02 11.43 -3.70
N ALA A 68 -9.07 10.82 -2.99
CA ALA A 68 -7.90 11.51 -2.51
C ALA A 68 -6.92 11.85 -3.64
N LYS A 69 -6.36 13.07 -3.60
CA LYS A 69 -5.20 13.42 -4.42
C LYS A 69 -3.97 12.72 -3.86
N SER A 70 -3.52 11.68 -4.55
CA SER A 70 -2.32 10.95 -4.20
C SER A 70 -1.09 11.86 -4.16
N ILE A 71 -0.24 11.69 -3.15
CA ILE A 71 1.10 12.29 -3.09
C ILE A 71 2.07 11.68 -4.12
N TYR A 72 1.68 10.55 -4.74
CA TYR A 72 2.37 9.92 -5.86
C TYR A 72 1.55 10.16 -7.13
N PRO A 73 1.80 11.25 -7.87
CA PRO A 73 0.93 11.69 -8.98
C PRO A 73 0.91 10.70 -10.16
N LEU A 74 1.91 9.83 -10.27
CA LEU A 74 2.02 8.81 -11.32
C LEU A 74 1.47 7.44 -10.90
N VAL A 75 0.95 7.32 -9.68
CA VAL A 75 0.42 6.06 -9.15
C VAL A 75 -1.10 6.15 -9.09
N ASP A 76 -1.77 5.26 -9.83
CA ASP A 76 -3.18 4.97 -9.60
C ASP A 76 -3.32 4.16 -8.31
N HIS A 77 -3.52 4.86 -7.20
CA HIS A 77 -3.60 4.25 -5.88
C HIS A 77 -4.85 3.36 -5.74
N VAL A 78 -5.94 3.67 -6.44
CA VAL A 78 -7.15 2.84 -6.44
C VAL A 78 -6.90 1.49 -7.12
N ALA A 79 -6.27 1.50 -8.30
CA ALA A 79 -5.86 0.27 -8.97
C ALA A 79 -4.84 -0.53 -8.13
N LEU A 80 -3.95 0.16 -7.42
CA LEU A 80 -2.97 -0.46 -6.55
C LEU A 80 -3.63 -1.17 -5.35
N LEU A 81 -4.63 -0.54 -4.73
CA LEU A 81 -5.42 -1.17 -3.68
C LEU A 81 -6.18 -2.40 -4.20
N ASN A 82 -6.76 -2.33 -5.39
CA ASN A 82 -7.42 -3.50 -5.98
C ASN A 82 -6.45 -4.65 -6.23
N THR A 83 -5.25 -4.35 -6.72
CA THR A 83 -4.17 -5.34 -6.89
C THR A 83 -3.78 -5.97 -5.55
N PHE A 84 -3.66 -5.15 -4.50
CA PHE A 84 -3.39 -5.64 -3.15
C PHE A 84 -4.48 -6.60 -2.66
N LYS A 85 -5.76 -6.22 -2.81
CA LYS A 85 -6.90 -7.05 -2.41
C LYS A 85 -6.82 -8.42 -3.09
N VAL A 86 -6.72 -8.47 -4.42
CA VAL A 86 -6.66 -9.75 -5.16
C VAL A 86 -5.56 -10.70 -4.68
N ARG A 87 -4.42 -10.16 -4.22
CA ARG A 87 -3.26 -10.97 -3.81
C ARG A 87 -3.26 -11.35 -2.33
N TYR A 88 -3.96 -10.61 -1.46
CA TYR A 88 -3.85 -10.75 0.01
C TYR A 88 -5.18 -10.82 0.77
N LEU A 89 -6.32 -10.54 0.14
CA LEU A 89 -7.68 -10.60 0.72
C LEU A 89 -8.61 -11.45 -0.14
#